data_AF-A0A9D1E9M8-F1
#
_entry.id   AF-A0A9D1E9M8-F1
#
_cell.length_a   1.000
_cell.length_b   1.000
_cell.length_c   1.000
_cell.angle_alpha   90.00
_cell.angle_beta   90.00
_cell.angle_gamma   90.00
#
_symmetry.space_group_name_H-M   'P 1'
#
loop_
_entity.id
_entity.type
_entity.pdbx_description
1 polymer ?
#
loop_
_entity_poly.entity_id
_entity_poly.type
_entity_poly.pdbx_seq_one_letter_code
_entity_poly.pdbx_strand_id
1 'polypeptide(L)'
;MGKQEDQLQEQEGQLAGRFSFWENNGGRAFRKNRYWRDNAPLQAGSQLADRITVHPTGLKEQVYDIRNCGPRHRFAVYDPAAGKLRIVSNCTQATARDILVEAMWRLEQAGFEIVGHVHDEVIIEAPVGQHTVAEVCSMMAQNPAWCPDCPLSAAGYLAPDYYFKD
;
A
#
# COMPACT_ATOMS: atom_id res chain seq x y z
N MET A 1 5.26 -27.15 48.79
CA MET A 1 5.07 -27.57 47.38
C MET A 1 3.73 -27.02 46.88
N GLY A 2 3.58 -25.70 46.97
CA GLY A 2 2.34 -24.96 46.74
C GLY A 2 2.68 -23.60 46.12
N LYS A 3 3.41 -23.66 44.99
CA LYS A 3 3.85 -22.50 44.19
C LYS A 3 3.83 -22.77 42.67
N GLN A 4 3.10 -23.79 42.22
CA GLN A 4 2.90 -24.08 40.79
C GLN A 4 1.42 -24.12 40.35
N GLU A 5 0.46 -24.08 41.28
CA GLU A 5 -0.98 -24.03 40.96
C GLU A 5 -1.51 -22.57 40.85
N ASP A 6 -0.85 -21.61 41.50
CA ASP A 6 -1.22 -20.18 41.40
C ASP A 6 -0.82 -19.51 40.06
N GLN A 7 0.03 -20.13 39.23
CA GLN A 7 0.41 -19.58 37.93
C GLN A 7 -0.50 -20.02 36.77
N LEU A 8 -1.41 -20.99 36.99
CA LEU A 8 -2.36 -21.43 35.97
C LEU A 8 -3.74 -20.77 36.11
N GLN A 9 -4.13 -20.31 37.30
CA GLN A 9 -5.40 -19.61 37.51
C GLN A 9 -5.36 -18.11 37.12
N GLU A 10 -4.18 -17.49 37.07
CA GLU A 10 -4.05 -16.11 36.54
C GLU A 10 -3.97 -16.03 35.00
N GLN A 11 -3.76 -17.15 34.29
CA GLN A 11 -3.77 -17.18 32.82
C GLN A 11 -5.14 -17.54 32.20
N GLU A 12 -6.04 -18.24 32.91
CA GLU A 12 -7.38 -18.57 32.39
C GLU A 12 -8.38 -17.38 32.46
N GLY A 13 -8.10 -16.36 33.28
CA GLY A 13 -8.90 -15.12 33.33
C GLY A 13 -8.68 -14.17 32.15
N GLN A 14 -7.62 -14.34 31.35
CA GLN A 14 -7.28 -13.45 30.23
C GLN A 14 -7.63 -14.02 28.83
N LEU A 15 -8.16 -15.25 28.75
CA LEU A 15 -8.55 -15.90 27.48
C LEU A 15 -10.08 -16.02 27.31
N ALA A 16 -10.88 -15.68 28.32
CA ALA A 16 -12.35 -15.75 28.30
C ALA A 16 -13.06 -14.62 27.51
N GLY A 17 -12.32 -13.73 26.83
CA GLY A 17 -12.89 -12.66 26.00
C GLY A 17 -12.71 -12.82 24.49
N ARG A 18 -12.13 -13.94 24.03
CA ARG A 18 -11.57 -14.03 22.66
C ARG A 18 -12.28 -14.97 21.67
N PHE A 19 -13.36 -15.65 22.06
CA PHE A 19 -14.09 -16.56 21.15
C PHE A 19 -15.61 -16.60 21.38
N SER A 20 -16.30 -15.46 21.24
CA SER A 20 -17.77 -15.44 21.15
C SER A 20 -18.25 -14.39 20.15
N PHE A 21 -18.06 -14.64 18.85
CA PHE A 21 -18.64 -13.77 17.81
C PHE A 21 -19.29 -14.52 16.64
N TRP A 22 -19.63 -15.80 16.80
CA TRP A 22 -20.42 -16.51 15.80
C TRP A 22 -21.64 -17.16 16.44
N GLU A 23 -22.71 -16.37 16.58
CA GLU A 23 -24.07 -16.90 16.60
C GLU A 23 -24.81 -16.35 15.38
N ASN A 24 -25.15 -17.29 14.48
CA ASN A 24 -26.02 -17.08 13.33
C ASN A 24 -27.47 -17.14 13.81
N ASN A 25 -28.26 -16.08 13.62
CA ASN A 25 -29.70 -16.21 13.46
C ASN A 25 -30.27 -15.08 12.59
N GLY A 26 -30.97 -15.49 11.54
CA GLY A 26 -31.51 -14.63 10.50
C GLY A 26 -32.53 -13.62 10.99
N GLY A 27 -32.44 -12.41 10.44
CA GLY A 27 -33.39 -11.34 10.65
C GLY A 27 -32.78 -10.02 10.19
N ARG A 28 -33.43 -9.34 9.23
CA ARG A 28 -33.02 -8.00 8.77
C ARG A 28 -32.79 -7.07 9.97
N ALA A 29 -31.54 -6.68 10.18
CA ALA A 29 -31.17 -5.68 11.18
C ALA A 29 -30.50 -4.48 10.49
N PHE A 30 -31.28 -3.41 10.31
CA PHE A 30 -30.75 -2.07 10.07
C PHE A 30 -29.78 -1.70 11.21
N ARG A 31 -28.47 -1.58 10.92
CA ARG A 31 -27.52 -1.06 11.91
C ARG A 31 -27.68 0.45 12.07
N LYS A 32 -28.42 0.85 13.10
CA LYS A 32 -28.37 2.18 13.72
C LYS A 32 -27.09 2.28 14.58
N ASN A 33 -26.00 2.74 13.99
CA ASN A 33 -24.99 3.61 14.64
C ASN A 33 -23.79 3.84 13.71
N ARG A 34 -23.92 4.87 12.85
CA ARG A 34 -22.77 5.64 12.34
C ARG A 34 -22.74 6.94 13.13
N TYR A 35 -22.24 6.92 14.36
CA TYR A 35 -21.89 8.15 15.07
C TYR A 35 -20.39 8.38 14.91
N TRP A 36 -20.05 9.14 13.87
CA TRP A 36 -18.78 9.83 13.65
C TRP A 36 -18.64 10.97 14.67
N ARG A 37 -18.55 10.70 15.97
CA ARG A 37 -18.49 11.78 16.97
C ARG A 37 -17.42 11.69 18.05
N ASP A 38 -16.62 10.64 18.10
CA ASP A 38 -15.50 10.56 19.05
C ASP A 38 -14.15 10.72 18.34
N ASN A 39 -13.99 11.81 17.61
CA ASN A 39 -12.67 12.35 17.31
C ASN A 39 -12.34 13.36 18.42
N ALA A 40 -11.63 12.90 19.47
CA ALA A 40 -10.95 13.84 20.33
C ALA A 40 -10.03 14.70 19.44
N PRO A 41 -10.13 16.05 19.47
CA PRO A 41 -9.26 16.88 18.66
C PRO A 41 -7.82 16.68 19.15
N LEU A 42 -6.98 16.06 18.31
CA LEU A 42 -5.53 16.11 18.50
C LEU A 42 -5.13 17.58 18.55
N GLN A 43 -4.34 17.94 19.56
CA GLN A 43 -3.94 19.31 19.82
C GLN A 43 -3.28 19.92 18.57
N ALA A 44 -3.75 21.08 18.12
CA ALA A 44 -3.22 21.81 16.96
C ALA A 44 -1.85 22.49 17.23
N GLY A 45 -1.04 21.91 18.11
CA GLY A 45 0.31 22.36 18.39
C GLY A 45 1.29 21.79 17.36
N SER A 46 2.30 22.59 17.00
CA SER A 46 3.46 22.11 16.23
C SER A 46 4.15 20.98 16.99
N GLN A 47 3.95 19.73 16.57
CA GLN A 47 4.80 18.61 16.97
C GLN A 47 5.98 18.54 16.01
N LEU A 48 6.95 19.45 16.20
CA LEU A 48 8.28 19.27 15.64
C LEU A 48 8.99 18.25 16.55
N ALA A 49 9.50 17.16 15.98
CA ALA A 49 10.33 16.24 16.72
C ALA A 49 11.51 17.01 17.34
N ASP A 50 11.72 16.88 18.65
CA ASP A 50 12.72 17.65 19.41
C ASP A 50 14.14 17.52 18.85
N ARG A 51 14.41 16.47 18.06
CA ARG A 51 15.69 16.25 17.38
C ARG A 51 15.48 15.51 16.05
N ILE A 52 15.43 16.25 14.94
CA ILE A 52 15.70 15.66 13.62
C ILE A 52 17.22 15.59 13.48
N THR A 53 17.81 14.42 13.70
CA THR A 53 19.23 14.19 13.39
C THR A 53 19.33 13.87 11.90
N VAL A 54 19.56 14.88 11.07
CA VAL A 54 19.89 14.68 9.65
C VAL A 54 21.40 14.51 9.54
N HIS A 55 21.85 13.31 9.16
CA HIS A 55 23.24 13.14 8.75
C HIS A 55 23.44 13.85 7.41
N PRO A 56 24.41 14.77 7.29
CA PRO A 56 24.69 15.42 6.02
C PRO A 56 25.22 14.37 5.05
N THR A 57 24.37 13.94 4.12
CA THR A 57 24.83 13.24 2.92
C THR A 57 25.63 14.26 2.10
N GLY A 58 26.87 13.92 1.73
CA GLY A 58 27.74 14.79 0.94
C GLY A 58 27.22 15.09 -0.48
N LEU A 59 26.06 14.53 -0.84
CA LEU A 59 25.37 14.73 -2.10
C LEU A 59 24.33 15.85 -1.92
N LYS A 60 24.47 16.93 -2.70
CA LYS A 60 23.47 17.99 -2.80
C LYS A 60 22.99 18.06 -4.23
N GLU A 61 21.70 17.84 -4.43
CA GLU A 61 21.03 18.00 -5.72
C GLU A 61 19.92 19.04 -5.62
N GLN A 62 19.54 19.63 -6.75
CA GLN A 62 18.40 20.54 -6.80
C GLN A 62 17.12 19.72 -6.64
N VAL A 63 16.42 19.93 -5.54
CA VAL A 63 15.12 19.30 -5.29
C VAL A 63 13.98 20.29 -5.53
N TYR A 64 12.80 19.74 -5.83
CA TYR A 64 11.58 20.54 -5.85
C TYR A 64 11.27 21.09 -4.46
N ASP A 65 10.76 22.33 -4.40
CA ASP A 65 10.31 22.95 -3.15
C ASP A 65 9.01 22.27 -2.69
N ILE A 66 9.15 21.24 -1.84
CA ILE A 66 8.02 20.53 -1.23
C ILE A 66 7.42 21.45 -0.17
N ARG A 67 6.26 22.02 -0.49
CA ARG A 67 5.53 22.91 0.41
C ARG A 67 4.43 22.15 1.15
N ASN A 68 4.34 22.36 2.47
CA ASN A 68 3.16 21.96 3.24
C ASN A 68 2.05 22.98 2.98
N CYS A 69 0.99 22.57 2.27
CA CYS A 69 -0.07 23.47 1.84
C CYS A 69 -1.26 23.54 2.81
N GLY A 70 -0.97 23.77 4.10
CA GLY A 70 -1.95 24.25 5.06
C GLY A 70 -2.84 23.16 5.68
N PRO A 71 -4.06 23.51 6.17
CA PRO A 71 -4.85 22.70 7.12
C PRO A 71 -5.30 21.32 6.62
N ARG A 72 -5.12 21.03 5.33
CA ARG A 72 -5.46 19.75 4.72
C ARG A 72 -4.26 18.80 4.62
N HIS A 73 -3.10 19.19 5.15
CA HIS A 73 -1.88 18.38 5.23
C HIS A 73 -1.46 17.76 3.89
N ARG A 74 -1.56 18.54 2.81
CA ARG A 74 -1.15 18.11 1.48
C ARG A 74 0.21 18.67 1.14
N PHE A 75 1.12 17.79 0.74
CA PHE A 75 2.38 18.17 0.12
C PHE A 75 2.13 18.60 -1.32
N ALA A 76 2.72 19.72 -1.72
CA ALA A 76 2.70 20.16 -3.10
C ALA A 76 4.09 20.54 -3.58
N VAL A 77 4.28 20.41 -4.89
CA VAL A 77 5.44 20.88 -5.63
C VAL A 77 5.02 22.04 -6.50
N TYR A 78 5.80 23.11 -6.53
CA TYR A 78 5.58 24.22 -7.46
C TYR A 78 6.11 23.87 -8.84
N ASP A 79 5.23 23.94 -9.83
CA ASP A 79 5.54 23.81 -11.26
C ASP A 79 5.70 25.23 -11.82
N PRO A 80 6.94 25.72 -12.02
CA PRO A 80 7.19 27.08 -12.47
C PRO A 80 6.75 27.30 -13.92
N ALA A 81 6.76 26.24 -14.75
CA ALA A 81 6.34 26.34 -16.15
C ALA A 81 4.83 26.54 -16.27
N ALA A 82 4.04 25.86 -15.42
CA ALA A 82 2.59 26.03 -15.38
C ALA A 82 2.12 27.14 -14.44
N GLY A 83 3.00 27.69 -13.60
CA GLY A 83 2.67 28.65 -12.54
C GLY A 83 1.71 28.07 -11.49
N LYS A 84 1.74 26.75 -11.24
CA LYS A 84 0.74 26.04 -10.43
C LYS A 84 1.39 25.14 -9.37
N LEU A 85 0.66 24.88 -8.29
CA LEU A 85 1.01 23.83 -7.33
C LEU A 85 0.44 22.49 -7.78
N ARG A 86 1.29 21.45 -7.79
CA ARG A 86 0.93 20.06 -8.05
C ARG A 86 0.88 19.30 -6.73
N ILE A 87 -0.17 18.52 -6.50
CA ILE A 87 -0.27 17.69 -5.30
C ILE A 87 0.65 16.48 -5.49
N VAL A 88 1.57 16.25 -4.54
CA VAL A 88 2.58 15.19 -4.63
C VAL A 88 1.95 13.80 -4.82
N SER A 89 0.86 13.49 -4.10
CA SER A 89 0.18 12.20 -4.22
C SER A 89 -0.33 11.92 -5.64
N ASN A 90 -0.76 12.95 -6.37
CA ASN A 90 -1.22 12.79 -7.74
C ASN A 90 -0.05 12.51 -8.68
N CYS A 91 1.08 13.19 -8.48
CA CYS A 91 2.31 12.92 -9.23
C CYS A 91 2.78 11.49 -9.00
N THR A 92 2.86 11.04 -7.74
CA THR A 92 3.28 9.67 -7.40
C THR A 92 2.37 8.61 -8.03
N GLN A 93 1.04 8.79 -7.96
CA GLN A 93 0.09 7.84 -8.57
C GLN A 93 0.19 7.82 -10.10
N ALA A 94 0.35 8.99 -10.73
CA ALA A 94 0.52 9.08 -12.18
C ALA A 94 1.80 8.35 -12.62
N THR A 95 2.94 8.62 -11.96
CA THR A 95 4.22 7.95 -12.26
C THR A 95 4.13 6.44 -12.03
N ALA A 96 3.50 5.98 -10.95
CA ALA A 96 3.29 4.55 -10.70
C ALA A 96 2.44 3.90 -11.81
N ARG A 97 1.41 4.61 -12.29
CA ARG A 97 0.57 4.14 -13.41
C ARG A 97 1.37 4.06 -14.71
N ASP A 98 2.20 5.05 -15.01
CA ASP A 98 3.01 5.05 -16.23
C ASP A 98 3.99 3.86 -16.24
N ILE A 99 4.63 3.57 -15.11
CA ILE A 99 5.49 2.39 -14.93
C ILE A 99 4.71 1.09 -15.16
N LEU A 100 3.54 0.95 -14.54
CA LEU A 100 2.70 -0.24 -14.69
C LEU A 100 2.24 -0.45 -16.13
N VAL A 101 1.82 0.62 -16.82
CA VAL A 101 1.35 0.52 -18.21
C VAL A 101 2.47 0.07 -19.14
N GLU A 102 3.70 0.55 -18.94
CA GLU A 102 4.85 0.07 -19.71
C GLU A 102 5.15 -1.41 -19.41
N ALA A 103 4.92 -1.86 -18.17
CA ALA A 103 5.01 -3.27 -17.81
C ALA A 103 3.95 -4.15 -18.47
N MET A 104 2.70 -3.70 -18.44
CA MET A 104 1.59 -4.35 -19.13
C MET A 104 1.85 -4.44 -20.63
N TRP A 105 2.36 -3.37 -21.24
CA TRP A 105 2.69 -3.36 -22.67
C TRP A 105 3.72 -4.44 -23.03
N ARG A 106 4.79 -4.57 -22.24
CA ARG A 106 5.81 -5.61 -22.45
C ARG A 106 5.25 -7.02 -22.29
N LEU A 107 4.35 -7.23 -21.33
CA LEU A 107 3.66 -8.51 -21.15
C LEU A 107 2.77 -8.84 -22.36
N GLU A 108 1.97 -7.89 -22.84
CA GLU A 108 1.14 -8.08 -24.04
C GLU A 108 2.00 -8.41 -25.28
N GLN A 109 3.13 -7.71 -25.47
CA GLN A 109 4.08 -8.01 -26.56
C GLN A 109 4.71 -9.41 -26.45
N ALA A 110 4.85 -9.94 -25.23
CA ALA A 110 5.32 -11.30 -24.98
C ALA A 110 4.21 -12.37 -25.10
N GLY A 111 2.98 -11.97 -25.42
CA GLY A 111 1.85 -12.87 -25.66
C GLY A 111 1.05 -13.24 -24.40
N PHE A 112 1.25 -12.53 -23.29
CA PHE A 112 0.43 -12.72 -22.08
C PHE A 112 -0.95 -12.08 -22.25
N GLU A 113 -1.99 -12.79 -21.82
CA GLU A 113 -3.36 -12.27 -21.78
C GLU A 113 -3.65 -11.64 -20.41
N ILE A 114 -3.61 -10.31 -20.35
CA ILE A 114 -3.95 -9.55 -19.14
C ILE A 114 -5.48 -9.41 -19.07
N VAL A 115 -6.09 -10.09 -18.10
CA VAL A 115 -7.55 -10.06 -17.89
C VAL A 115 -7.99 -8.97 -16.92
N GLY A 116 -7.05 -8.37 -16.18
CA GLY A 116 -7.31 -7.25 -15.29
C GLY A 116 -6.07 -6.72 -14.60
N HIS A 117 -6.21 -5.58 -13.91
CA HIS A 117 -5.17 -5.03 -13.06
C HIS A 117 -5.78 -4.33 -11.85
N VAL A 118 -5.13 -4.40 -10.69
CA VAL A 118 -5.58 -3.79 -9.42
C VAL A 118 -4.40 -3.09 -8.78
N HIS A 119 -4.45 -1.76 -8.66
CA HIS A 119 -3.27 -0.96 -8.26
C HIS A 119 -2.06 -1.29 -9.16
N ASP A 120 -1.01 -1.88 -8.60
CA ASP A 120 0.23 -2.35 -9.23
C ASP A 120 0.21 -3.85 -9.59
N GLU A 121 -0.89 -4.56 -9.32
CA GLU A 121 -1.07 -5.97 -9.65
C GLU A 121 -1.59 -6.13 -11.08
N VAL A 122 -1.08 -7.13 -11.80
CA VAL A 122 -1.64 -7.62 -13.07
C VAL A 122 -2.20 -9.02 -12.87
N ILE A 123 -3.37 -9.28 -13.45
CA ILE A 123 -4.02 -10.59 -13.45
C ILE A 123 -3.90 -11.13 -14.88
N ILE A 124 -3.27 -12.29 -15.01
CA ILE A 124 -2.97 -12.92 -16.30
C ILE A 124 -3.67 -14.28 -16.32
N GLU A 125 -4.37 -14.56 -17.41
CA GLU A 125 -4.87 -15.90 -17.73
C GLU A 125 -3.91 -16.56 -18.72
N ALA A 126 -3.51 -17.80 -18.44
CA ALA A 126 -2.56 -18.53 -19.27
C ALA A 126 -2.80 -20.04 -19.20
N PRO A 127 -2.54 -20.79 -20.29
CA PRO A 127 -2.59 -22.24 -20.27
C PRO A 127 -1.62 -22.83 -19.23
N VAL A 128 -2.07 -23.89 -18.55
CA VAL A 128 -1.29 -24.55 -17.50
C VAL A 128 0.06 -25.03 -18.04
N GLY A 129 1.13 -24.61 -17.38
CA GLY A 129 2.51 -24.99 -17.72
C GLY A 129 3.14 -24.21 -18.87
N GLN A 130 2.43 -23.26 -19.49
CA GLN A 130 2.98 -22.43 -20.58
C GLN A 130 3.93 -21.34 -20.06
N HIS A 131 3.56 -20.70 -18.96
CA HIS A 131 4.28 -19.57 -18.40
C HIS A 131 4.61 -19.79 -16.93
N THR A 132 5.62 -19.07 -16.44
CA THR A 132 6.01 -19.10 -15.03
C THR A 132 5.78 -17.75 -14.36
N VAL A 133 5.49 -17.77 -13.06
CA VAL A 133 5.40 -16.55 -12.25
C VAL A 133 6.71 -15.75 -12.30
N ALA A 134 7.85 -16.44 -12.28
CA ALA A 134 9.16 -15.80 -12.34
C ALA A 134 9.38 -15.01 -13.64
N GLU A 135 8.90 -15.53 -14.77
CA GLU A 135 8.95 -14.84 -16.06
C GLU A 135 8.14 -13.54 -16.02
N VAL A 136 6.89 -13.60 -15.56
CA VAL A 136 6.02 -12.43 -15.41
C VAL A 136 6.63 -11.41 -14.45
N CYS A 137 7.12 -11.84 -13.29
CA CYS A 137 7.78 -10.96 -12.33
C CYS A 137 9.03 -10.31 -12.92
N SER A 138 9.83 -11.04 -13.71
CA SER A 138 11.01 -10.49 -14.37
C SER A 138 10.64 -9.39 -15.35
N MET A 139 9.52 -9.52 -16.07
CA MET A 139 9.01 -8.47 -16.93
C MET A 139 8.48 -7.31 -16.10
N MET A 140 7.63 -7.55 -15.11
CA MET A 140 7.09 -6.50 -14.26
C MET A 140 8.18 -5.65 -13.58
N ALA A 141 9.32 -6.25 -13.22
CA ALA A 141 10.46 -5.56 -12.60
C ALA A 141 11.39 -4.81 -13.58
N GLN A 142 11.13 -4.84 -14.90
CA GLN A 142 11.95 -4.09 -15.85
C GLN A 142 11.67 -2.59 -15.78
N ASN A 143 12.74 -1.82 -15.57
CA ASN A 143 12.67 -0.37 -15.56
C ASN A 143 12.35 0.20 -16.94
N PRO A 144 11.50 1.23 -17.00
CA PRO A 144 11.26 1.94 -18.24
C PRO A 144 12.49 2.77 -18.63
N ALA A 145 12.66 3.05 -19.92
CA ALA A 145 13.84 3.74 -20.44
C ALA A 145 14.04 5.14 -19.83
N TRP A 146 12.95 5.80 -19.43
CA TRP A 146 12.95 7.12 -18.80
C TRP A 146 13.16 7.09 -17.28
N CYS A 147 13.14 5.91 -16.64
CA CYS A 147 13.37 5.72 -15.20
C CYS A 147 14.31 4.53 -14.93
N PRO A 148 15.56 4.55 -15.44
CA PRO A 148 16.45 3.39 -15.43
C PRO A 148 16.91 2.95 -14.04
N ASP A 149 16.89 3.87 -13.06
CA ASP A 149 17.38 3.64 -11.70
C ASP A 149 16.26 3.39 -10.68
N CYS A 150 15.02 3.18 -11.14
CA CYS A 150 13.92 2.86 -10.25
C CYS A 150 14.18 1.49 -9.58
N PRO A 151 14.11 1.36 -8.25
CA PRO A 151 14.31 0.08 -7.58
C PRO A 151 13.05 -0.79 -7.69
N LEU A 152 12.70 -1.21 -8.91
CA LEU A 152 11.54 -2.05 -9.17
C LEU A 152 11.81 -3.51 -8.79
N SER A 153 10.80 -4.12 -8.18
CA SER A 153 10.74 -5.53 -7.87
C SER A 153 9.29 -5.98 -8.02
N ALA A 154 9.07 -7.24 -8.38
CA ALA A 154 7.75 -7.82 -8.50
C ALA A 154 7.68 -9.14 -7.72
N ALA A 155 6.52 -9.39 -7.14
CA ALA A 155 6.15 -10.67 -6.54
C ALA A 155 4.84 -11.12 -7.14
N GLY A 156 4.61 -12.43 -7.16
CA GLY A 156 3.40 -13.02 -7.71
C GLY A 156 3.25 -14.45 -7.25
N TYR A 157 2.10 -15.04 -7.56
CA TYR A 157 1.79 -16.43 -7.27
C TYR A 157 0.95 -17.02 -8.40
N LEU A 158 0.90 -18.34 -8.47
CA LEU A 158 0.03 -19.06 -9.40
C LEU A 158 -1.29 -19.39 -8.69
N ALA A 159 -2.41 -19.03 -9.28
CA ALA A 159 -3.75 -19.39 -8.81
C ALA A 159 -4.35 -20.43 -9.78
N PRO A 160 -4.43 -21.72 -9.42
CA PRO A 160 -4.92 -22.76 -10.34
C PRO A 160 -6.42 -22.64 -10.66
N ASP A 161 -7.22 -22.21 -9.68
CA ASP A 161 -8.69 -22.23 -9.77
C ASP A 161 -9.30 -20.83 -9.87
N TYR A 162 -8.91 -19.91 -8.98
CA TYR A 162 -9.42 -18.54 -8.96
C TYR A 162 -8.42 -17.58 -8.31
N TYR A 163 -8.45 -16.32 -8.76
CA TYR A 163 -7.69 -15.22 -8.16
C TYR A 163 -8.19 -14.95 -6.74
N PHE A 164 -7.25 -14.77 -5.81
CA PHE A 164 -7.53 -14.30 -4.45
C PHE A 164 -6.61 -13.13 -4.12
N LYS A 165 -7.13 -12.14 -3.40
CA LYS A 165 -6.26 -11.08 -2.89
C LYS A 165 -5.65 -11.52 -1.57
N ASP A 166 -4.35 -11.32 -1.40
CA ASP A 166 -3.64 -11.49 -0.13
C ASP A 166 -3.94 -10.35 0.88
#